data_AF-A0A916M4Y3-F1
#
_entry.id   AF-A0A916M4Y3-F1
#
_cell.length_a   1.000
_cell.length_b   1.000
_cell.length_c   1.000
_cell.angle_alpha   90.00
_cell.angle_beta   90.00
_cell.angle_gamma   90.00
#
_symmetry.space_group_name_H-M   'P 1'
#
loop_
_entity.id
_entity.type
_entity.pdbx_description
1 polymer ?
#
loop_
_entity_poly.entity_id
_entity_poly.type
_entity_poly.pdbx_seq_one_letter_code
_entity_poly.pdbx_strand_id
1 'polypeptide(L)'
;MPSERRTSKAVVPPFLRRRLIVMILVCLATGPLVIAVSKLGKRQLPNWVYAIAIAVPGSASGVVAWWFGVSLEKTQRRARGLGGKMCWGCGYSLEGIAADGACPECGRAYTHSELRDRWDVKSS
;
A
#
# COMPACT_ATOMS: atom_id res chain seq x y z
N MET A 1 -24.72 26.87 10.09
CA MET A 1 -23.96 26.71 8.84
C MET A 1 -23.40 25.30 8.79
N PRO A 2 -23.93 24.41 7.92
CA PRO A 2 -23.41 23.05 7.78
C PRO A 2 -22.05 23.09 7.07
N SER A 3 -21.00 22.65 7.76
CA SER A 3 -19.66 22.47 7.18
C SER A 3 -19.73 21.40 6.08
N GLU A 4 -19.56 21.81 4.84
CA GLU A 4 -19.48 20.93 3.68
C GLU A 4 -18.31 19.96 3.85
N ARG A 5 -18.65 18.72 4.18
CA ARG A 5 -17.69 17.66 4.51
C ARG A 5 -17.00 17.25 3.21
N ARG A 6 -15.92 17.95 2.84
CA ARG A 6 -15.06 17.60 1.71
C ARG A 6 -14.64 16.14 1.89
N THR A 7 -15.23 15.23 1.12
CA THR A 7 -14.78 13.86 1.02
C THR A 7 -13.42 13.90 0.33
N SER A 8 -12.37 14.10 1.13
CA SER A 8 -10.99 13.96 0.70
C SER A 8 -10.87 12.55 0.14
N LYS A 9 -10.79 12.43 -1.19
CA LYS A 9 -10.52 11.16 -1.84
C LYS A 9 -9.27 10.62 -1.17
N ALA A 10 -9.34 9.42 -0.60
CA ALA A 10 -8.18 8.81 0.05
C ALA A 10 -7.04 8.71 -0.96
N VAL A 11 -6.11 9.67 -0.93
CA VAL A 11 -4.98 9.69 -1.83
C VAL A 11 -3.99 8.69 -1.27
N VAL A 12 -3.66 7.66 -2.05
CA VAL A 12 -2.60 6.71 -1.67
C VAL A 12 -1.26 7.40 -1.92
N PRO A 13 -0.32 7.43 -0.96
CA PRO A 13 0.97 8.06 -1.17
C PRO A 13 1.75 7.34 -2.29
N PRO A 14 2.52 8.08 -3.11
CA PRO A 14 3.17 7.56 -4.32
C PRO A 14 4.11 6.37 -4.09
N PHE A 15 4.80 6.31 -2.95
CA PHE A 15 5.65 5.16 -2.62
C PHE A 15 4.83 3.88 -2.39
N LEU A 16 3.58 3.99 -1.92
CA LEU A 16 2.65 2.87 -1.86
C LEU A 16 2.02 2.54 -3.20
N ARG A 17 1.86 3.51 -4.11
CA ARG A 17 1.36 3.25 -5.46
C ARG A 17 2.22 2.24 -6.21
N ARG A 18 3.55 2.31 -6.09
CA ARG A 18 4.47 1.31 -6.68
C ARG A 18 4.19 -0.10 -6.16
N ARG A 19 4.00 -0.25 -4.84
CA ARG A 19 3.69 -1.55 -4.21
C ARG A 19 2.30 -2.07 -4.60
N LEU A 20 1.32 -1.18 -4.70
CA LEU A 20 -0.04 -1.51 -5.16
C LEU A 20 -0.02 -2.03 -6.59
N ILE A 21 0.75 -1.41 -7.49
CA ILE A 21 0.92 -1.88 -8.87
C ILE A 21 1.49 -3.30 -8.89
N VAL A 22 2.55 -3.57 -8.12
CA VAL A 22 3.14 -4.93 -8.03
C VAL A 22 2.10 -5.94 -7.53
N MET A 23 1.33 -5.60 -6.49
CA MET A 23 0.25 -6.46 -5.99
C MET A 23 -0.80 -6.74 -7.07
N ILE A 24 -1.25 -5.71 -7.80
CA ILE A 24 -2.21 -5.87 -8.91
C ILE A 24 -1.65 -6.80 -9.99
N LEU A 25 -0.38 -6.64 -10.38
CA LEU A 25 0.26 -7.50 -11.36
C LEU A 25 0.34 -8.96 -10.89
N VAL A 26 0.68 -9.19 -9.62
CA VAL A 26 0.69 -10.54 -9.02
C VAL A 26 -0.71 -11.15 -9.04
N CYS A 27 -1.74 -10.40 -8.67
CA CYS A 27 -3.13 -10.87 -8.71
C CYS A 27 -3.59 -11.17 -10.16
N LEU A 28 -3.23 -10.32 -11.12
CA LEU A 28 -3.56 -10.49 -12.53
C LEU A 28 -2.80 -11.65 -13.18
N ALA A 29 -1.60 -11.98 -12.72
CA ALA A 29 -0.85 -13.14 -13.23
C ALA A 29 -1.34 -14.45 -12.60
N THR A 30 -1.60 -14.46 -11.28
CA THR A 30 -1.99 -15.68 -10.55
C THR A 30 -3.45 -16.07 -10.76
N GLY A 31 -4.36 -15.10 -10.88
CA GLY A 31 -5.80 -15.36 -11.06
C GLY A 31 -6.12 -16.21 -12.31
N PRO A 32 -5.73 -15.78 -13.52
CA PRO A 32 -5.96 -16.53 -14.75
C PRO A 32 -5.30 -17.91 -14.74
N LEU A 33 -4.11 -18.04 -14.13
CA LEU A 33 -3.43 -19.33 -13.98
C LEU A 33 -4.26 -20.31 -13.16
N VAL A 34 -4.80 -19.88 -12.02
CA VAL A 34 -5.68 -20.69 -11.17
C VAL A 34 -6.96 -21.08 -11.93
N ILE A 35 -7.55 -20.15 -12.69
CA ILE A 35 -8.74 -20.41 -13.51
C ILE A 35 -8.43 -21.43 -14.62
N ALA A 36 -7.31 -21.29 -15.31
CA ALA A 36 -6.89 -22.20 -16.38
C ALA A 36 -6.64 -23.63 -15.84
N VAL A 37 -5.89 -23.75 -14.74
CA VAL A 37 -5.66 -25.04 -14.06
C VAL A 37 -6.97 -25.68 -13.60
N SER A 38 -7.89 -24.86 -13.08
CA SER A 38 -9.22 -25.34 -12.66
C SER A 38 -10.05 -25.85 -13.82
N LYS A 39 -9.93 -25.25 -15.02
CA LYS A 39 -10.62 -25.69 -16.24
C LYS A 39 -10.03 -26.95 -16.88
N LEU A 40 -8.70 -27.16 -16.81
CA LEU A 40 -8.10 -28.43 -17.25
C LEU A 40 -8.60 -29.63 -16.43
N GLY A 41 -9.03 -29.37 -15.18
CA GLY A 41 -9.71 -30.33 -14.33
C GLY A 41 -8.79 -31.40 -13.75
N LYS A 42 -9.29 -32.13 -12.74
CA LYS A 42 -8.56 -33.22 -12.07
C LYS A 42 -8.30 -34.43 -12.96
N ARG A 43 -8.84 -34.47 -14.18
CA ARG A 43 -8.84 -35.66 -15.03
C ARG A 43 -7.52 -35.91 -15.73
N GLN A 44 -6.70 -34.88 -15.95
CA GLN A 44 -5.40 -35.01 -16.63
C GLN A 44 -4.19 -34.91 -15.70
N LEU A 45 -4.37 -34.44 -14.46
CA LEU A 45 -3.27 -34.22 -13.53
C LEU A 45 -3.41 -35.08 -12.27
N PRO A 46 -2.31 -35.66 -11.74
CA PRO A 46 -2.31 -36.26 -10.42
C PRO A 46 -2.82 -35.25 -9.38
N ASN A 47 -3.60 -35.73 -8.40
CA ASN A 47 -4.24 -34.88 -7.39
C ASN A 47 -3.25 -33.94 -6.67
N TRP A 48 -2.02 -34.38 -6.42
CA TRP A 48 -0.99 -33.57 -5.77
C TRP A 48 -0.51 -32.40 -6.65
N VAL A 49 -0.36 -32.61 -7.97
CA VAL A 49 0.04 -31.55 -8.91
C VAL A 49 -1.02 -30.46 -8.95
N TYR A 50 -2.29 -30.89 -9.05
CA TYR A 50 -3.42 -29.96 -9.03
C TYR A 50 -3.47 -29.15 -7.73
N ALA A 51 -3.24 -29.80 -6.58
CA ALA A 51 -3.21 -29.12 -5.29
C ALA A 51 -2.10 -28.07 -5.23
N ILE A 52 -0.87 -28.39 -5.65
CA ILE A 52 0.26 -27.44 -5.68
C ILE A 52 -0.03 -26.27 -6.62
N ALA A 53 -0.57 -26.55 -7.81
CA ALA A 53 -0.85 -25.54 -8.82
C ALA A 53 -1.88 -24.49 -8.37
N ILE A 54 -2.74 -24.81 -7.40
CA ILE A 54 -3.70 -23.87 -6.79
C ILE A 54 -3.12 -23.25 -5.51
N ALA A 55 -2.53 -24.07 -4.64
CA ALA A 55 -2.07 -23.63 -3.32
C ALA A 55 -0.90 -22.64 -3.41
N VAL A 56 0.05 -22.84 -4.33
CA VAL A 56 1.23 -21.96 -4.44
C VAL A 56 0.87 -20.55 -4.91
N PRO A 57 0.13 -20.35 -6.01
CA PRO A 57 -0.28 -18.99 -6.41
C PRO A 57 -1.20 -18.33 -5.38
N GLY A 58 -2.12 -19.10 -4.78
CA GLY A 58 -3.04 -18.59 -3.76
C GLY A 58 -2.31 -18.11 -2.51
N SER A 59 -1.37 -18.90 -2.00
CA SER A 59 -0.56 -18.52 -0.84
C SER A 59 0.36 -17.34 -1.15
N ALA A 60 1.00 -17.31 -2.33
CA ALA A 60 1.83 -16.17 -2.73
C ALA A 60 1.04 -14.86 -2.76
N SER A 61 -0.15 -14.85 -3.38
CA SER A 61 -1.04 -13.68 -3.41
C SER A 61 -1.50 -13.27 -2.01
N GLY A 62 -1.82 -14.25 -1.15
CA GLY A 62 -2.17 -14.00 0.25
C GLY A 62 -1.04 -13.35 1.05
N VAL A 63 0.20 -13.83 0.89
CA VAL A 63 1.39 -13.27 1.55
C VAL A 63 1.64 -11.84 1.07
N VAL A 64 1.53 -11.56 -0.23
CA VAL A 64 1.73 -10.21 -0.78
C VAL A 64 0.66 -9.24 -0.26
N ALA A 65 -0.61 -9.66 -0.23
CA ALA A 65 -1.71 -8.85 0.30
C ALA A 65 -1.54 -8.58 1.80
N TRP A 66 -1.20 -9.60 2.59
CA TRP A 66 -0.93 -9.45 4.02
C TRP A 66 0.25 -8.51 4.29
N TRP A 67 1.37 -8.70 3.60
CA TRP A 67 2.54 -7.83 3.70
C TRP A 67 2.21 -6.37 3.35
N PHE A 68 1.40 -6.15 2.32
CA PHE A 68 0.94 -4.81 1.94
C PHE A 68 0.09 -4.16 3.03
N GLY A 69 -0.85 -4.90 3.62
CA GLY A 69 -1.68 -4.44 4.74
C GLY A 69 -0.86 -4.08 5.99
N VAL A 70 0.04 -4.97 6.39
CA VAL A 70 0.94 -4.73 7.54
C VAL A 70 1.86 -3.53 7.29
N SER A 71 2.37 -3.38 6.07
CA SER A 71 3.23 -2.25 5.73
C SER A 71 2.47 -0.92 5.70
N LEU A 72 1.22 -0.92 5.24
CA LEU A 72 0.32 0.23 5.27
C LEU A 72 0.11 0.71 6.70
N GLU A 73 -0.27 -0.23 7.56
CA GLU A 73 -0.57 0.05 8.95
C GLU A 73 0.68 0.55 9.70
N LYS A 74 1.84 -0.09 9.51
CA LYS A 74 3.10 0.39 10.08
C LYS A 74 3.44 1.81 9.63
N THR A 75 3.19 2.12 8.36
CA THR A 75 3.46 3.46 7.80
C THR A 75 2.54 4.51 8.42
N GLN A 76 1.24 4.21 8.54
CA GLN A 76 0.28 5.11 9.19
C GLN A 76 0.57 5.28 10.67
N ARG A 77 0.90 4.20 11.39
CA ARG A 77 1.29 4.27 12.81
C ARG A 77 2.53 5.15 13.00
N ARG A 78 3.54 5.02 12.14
CA ARG A 78 4.73 5.90 12.15
C ARG A 78 4.38 7.35 11.85
N ALA A 79 3.59 7.61 10.81
CA ALA A 79 3.17 8.97 10.47
C ALA A 79 2.39 9.63 11.61
N ARG A 80 1.49 8.89 12.28
CA ARG A 80 0.77 9.38 13.47
C ARG A 80 1.70 9.62 14.65
N GLY A 81 2.64 8.71 14.93
CA GLY A 81 3.65 8.87 15.99
C GLY A 81 4.54 10.10 15.79
N LEU A 82 4.81 10.47 14.54
CA LEU A 82 5.58 11.66 14.16
C LEU A 82 4.72 12.93 14.04
N GLY A 83 3.44 12.88 14.41
CA GLY A 83 2.51 14.02 14.28
C GLY A 83 2.32 14.48 12.84
N GLY A 84 2.39 13.58 11.87
CA GLY A 84 2.27 13.87 10.43
C GLY A 84 3.56 14.38 9.77
N LYS A 85 4.69 14.45 10.49
CA LYS A 85 6.00 14.89 9.96
C LYS A 85 6.70 13.78 9.17
N MET A 86 6.04 13.26 8.14
CA MET A 86 6.60 12.23 7.26
C MET A 86 6.37 12.63 5.80
N CYS A 87 7.41 12.58 4.98
CA CYS A 87 7.30 12.99 3.59
C CYS A 87 6.28 12.11 2.85
N TRP A 88 5.30 12.75 2.21
CA TRP A 88 4.30 12.05 1.39
C TRP A 88 4.91 11.35 0.17
N GLY A 89 6.05 11.84 -0.32
CA GLY A 89 6.72 11.32 -1.51
C GLY A 89 7.42 9.99 -1.29
N CYS A 90 8.35 9.96 -0.34
CA CYS A 90 9.23 8.81 -0.09
C CYS A 90 9.01 8.12 1.27
N GLY A 91 8.27 8.74 2.19
CA GLY A 91 8.07 8.21 3.54
C GLY A 91 9.19 8.50 4.54
N TYR A 92 10.14 9.38 4.21
CA TYR A 92 11.20 9.82 5.11
C TYR A 92 10.66 10.62 6.31
N SER A 93 11.25 10.45 7.49
CA SER A 93 10.90 11.22 8.70
C SER A 93 11.43 12.65 8.57
N LEU A 94 10.56 13.65 8.79
CA LEU A 94 10.94 15.07 8.78
C LEU A 94 11.02 15.63 10.20
N GLU A 95 11.16 14.75 11.19
CA GLU A 95 11.39 15.15 12.57
C GLU A 95 12.71 15.91 12.72
N GLY A 96 12.69 17.06 13.40
CA GLY A 96 13.86 17.93 13.56
C GLY A 96 14.20 18.79 12.34
N ILE A 97 13.47 18.68 11.23
CA ILE A 97 13.65 19.53 10.05
C ILE A 97 12.70 20.73 10.12
N ALA A 98 13.05 21.81 9.42
CA ALA A 98 12.22 23.02 9.28
C ALA A 98 10.77 22.68 8.87
N ALA A 99 9.83 23.54 9.29
CA ALA A 99 8.39 23.32 9.10
C ALA A 99 7.97 23.29 7.63
N ASP A 100 8.77 23.92 6.79
CA ASP A 100 8.63 24.06 5.36
C ASP A 100 10.01 23.94 4.71
N GLY A 101 10.05 23.36 3.51
CA GLY A 101 11.30 23.13 2.80
C GLY A 101 11.20 21.99 1.79
N ALA A 102 12.35 21.43 1.41
CA ALA A 102 12.44 20.28 0.52
C ALA A 102 12.87 19.03 1.29
N CYS A 103 12.27 17.89 0.96
CA CYS A 103 12.65 16.61 1.55
C CYS A 103 14.09 16.24 1.12
N PRO A 104 14.99 15.87 2.05
CA PRO A 104 16.38 15.56 1.73
C PRO A 104 16.55 14.30 0.87
N GLU A 105 15.58 13.37 0.91
CA GLU A 105 15.64 12.11 0.15
C GLU A 105 15.12 12.25 -1.29
N CYS A 106 14.01 12.96 -1.49
CA CYS A 106 13.35 13.02 -2.81
C CYS A 106 13.22 14.43 -3.40
N GLY A 107 13.74 15.45 -2.73
CA GLY A 107 13.71 16.85 -3.17
C GLY A 107 12.33 17.50 -3.20
N ARG A 108 11.27 16.78 -2.81
CA ARG A 108 9.89 17.29 -2.88
C ARG A 108 9.67 18.38 -1.83
N ALA A 109 9.16 19.53 -2.29
CA ALA A 109 8.71 20.59 -1.41
C ALA A 109 7.56 20.12 -0.50
N TYR A 110 7.56 20.56 0.75
CA TYR A 110 6.54 20.22 1.73
C TYR A 110 6.28 21.37 2.70
N THR A 111 5.11 21.32 3.33
CA THR A 111 4.81 22.06 4.57
C THR A 111 4.24 21.08 5.61
N HIS A 112 4.59 21.26 6.88
CA HIS A 112 4.09 20.39 7.97
C HIS A 112 2.57 20.46 8.14
N SER A 113 1.92 21.57 7.77
CA SER A 113 0.45 21.65 7.73
C SER A 113 -0.12 20.73 6.65
N GLU A 114 0.36 20.84 5.42
CA GLU A 114 -0.09 19.99 4.31
C GLU A 114 0.15 18.51 4.58
N LEU A 115 1.30 18.16 5.16
CA LEU A 115 1.60 16.76 5.50
C LEU A 115 0.66 16.22 6.58
N ARG A 116 0.33 17.02 7.61
CA ARG A 116 -0.66 16.65 8.64
C ARG A 116 -2.03 16.38 8.04
N ASP A 117 -2.48 17.24 7.13
CA ASP A 117 -3.76 17.07 6.43
C ASP A 117 -3.77 15.80 5.58
N ARG A 118 -2.69 15.54 4.84
CA ARG A 118 -2.57 14.34 4.00
C ARG A 118 -2.51 13.04 4.81
N TRP A 119 -1.89 13.06 5.97
CA TRP A 119 -1.82 11.90 6.88
C TRP A 119 -3.05 11.75 7.79
N ASP A 120 -4.02 12.66 7.70
CA ASP A 120 -5.21 12.71 8.57
C ASP A 120 -4.84 12.69 10.06
N VAL A 121 -3.81 13.43 10.43
CA VAL A 121 -3.39 13.59 11.83
C VAL A 121 -4.07 14.83 12.38
N LYS A 122 -5.10 14.64 13.21
CA LYS A 122 -5.75 15.74 13.92
C LYS A 122 -4.72 16.46 14.80
N SER A 123 -4.66 17.79 14.70
CA SER A 123 -3.95 18.62 15.68
C SER A 123 -4.68 18.49 17.02
N SER A 124 -4.09 17.74 17.95
CA SER A 124 -4.47 17.75 19.36
C SER A 124 -4.07 19.05 20.03
#